data_AF-A0A957SQC2-F1
#
_entry.id   AF-A0A957SQC2-F1
#
_cell.length_a   1.000
_cell.length_b   1.000
_cell.length_c   1.000
_cell.angle_alpha   90.00
_cell.angle_beta   90.00
_cell.angle_gamma   90.00
#
_symmetry.space_group_name_H-M   'P 1'
#
loop_
_entity.id
_entity.type
_entity.pdbx_description
1 polymer ?
#
loop_
_entity_poly.entity_id
_entity_poly.type
_entity_poly.pdbx_seq_one_letter_code
_entity_poly.pdbx_strand_id
1 'polypeptide(L)'
;GATDAQDQALQRFGQAMGLAFQIQDDILGIWGDPAVTGKAAGNDILRRKKSLPLLYALNHETVGPQLQALWQEDLGAEQLPLVLQLLAETDARQFAQEQFDHHHHVGIAALHDALGDRAASSALLALANSLLHRES
;
A
#
# COMPACT_ATOMS: atom_id res chain seq x y z
N GLY A 1 17.30 12.92 -26.81
CA GLY A 1 16.61 11.77 -26.19
C GLY A 1 17.25 11.49 -24.85
N ALA A 2 16.56 10.79 -23.96
CA ALA A 2 17.15 10.27 -22.73
C ALA A 2 18.22 9.19 -23.07
N THR A 3 19.16 8.97 -22.15
CA THR A 3 20.11 7.86 -22.24
C THR A 3 19.45 6.57 -21.75
N ASP A 4 19.94 5.40 -22.17
CA ASP A 4 19.43 4.10 -21.70
C ASP A 4 19.45 3.99 -20.16
N ALA A 5 20.47 4.56 -19.51
CA ALA A 5 20.56 4.61 -18.06
C ALA A 5 19.43 5.44 -17.43
N GLN A 6 19.08 6.57 -18.04
CA GLN A 6 17.97 7.41 -17.60
C GLN A 6 16.62 6.72 -17.83
N ASP A 7 16.43 6.06 -18.97
CA ASP A 7 15.19 5.35 -19.26
C ASP A 7 14.96 4.20 -18.28
N GLN A 8 15.99 3.41 -17.98
CA GLN A 8 15.91 2.34 -16.98
C GLN A 8 15.64 2.88 -15.57
N ALA A 9 16.27 4.01 -15.21
CA ALA A 9 16.06 4.65 -13.91
C ALA A 9 14.61 5.19 -13.78
N LEU A 10 14.08 5.80 -14.83
CA LEU A 10 12.67 6.25 -14.86
C LEU A 10 11.68 5.08 -14.82
N GLN A 11 12.00 3.95 -15.45
CA GLN A 11 11.19 2.73 -15.34
C GLN A 11 11.15 2.21 -13.91
N ARG A 12 12.30 2.13 -13.23
CA ARG A 12 12.38 1.74 -11.81
C ARG A 12 11.61 2.70 -10.92
N PHE A 13 11.74 4.00 -11.16
CA PHE A 13 10.95 5.02 -10.46
C PHE A 13 9.45 4.76 -10.60
N GLY A 14 8.94 4.63 -11.83
CA GLY A 14 7.52 4.40 -12.08
C GLY A 14 7.00 3.12 -11.42
N GLN A 15 7.76 2.03 -11.49
CA GLN A 15 7.39 0.75 -10.86
C GLN A 15 7.33 0.87 -9.33
N ALA A 16 8.36 1.44 -8.72
CA ALA A 16 8.44 1.58 -7.27
C ALA A 16 7.35 2.50 -6.73
N MET A 17 7.10 3.64 -7.40
CA MET A 17 6.02 4.55 -7.03
C MET A 17 4.64 3.93 -7.21
N GLY A 18 4.43 3.13 -8.26
CA GLY A 18 3.18 2.39 -8.45
C GLY A 18 2.92 1.36 -7.34
N LEU A 19 3.95 0.67 -6.87
CA LEU A 19 3.85 -0.26 -5.75
C LEU A 19 3.54 0.47 -4.44
N ALA A 20 4.28 1.56 -4.14
CA ALA A 20 4.00 2.38 -2.96
C ALA A 20 2.55 2.90 -2.98
N PHE A 21 2.07 3.38 -4.13
CA PHE A 21 0.69 3.85 -4.27
C PHE A 21 -0.35 2.75 -3.98
N GLN A 22 -0.16 1.54 -4.52
CA GLN A 22 -1.10 0.46 -4.29
C GLN A 22 -1.10 -0.02 -2.83
N ILE A 23 0.06 -0.02 -2.18
CA ILE A 23 0.18 -0.37 -0.75
C ILE A 23 -0.51 0.69 0.12
N GLN A 24 -0.35 1.98 -0.20
CA GLN A 24 -1.06 3.05 0.48
C GLN A 24 -2.58 2.91 0.32
N ASP A 25 -3.06 2.58 -0.89
CA ASP A 25 -4.48 2.33 -1.15
C ASP A 25 -5.01 1.13 -0.34
N ASP A 26 -4.21 0.06 -0.21
CA ASP A 26 -4.53 -1.09 0.63
C ASP A 26 -4.61 -0.72 2.12
N ILE A 27 -3.67 0.08 2.64
CA ILE A 27 -3.68 0.57 4.02
C ILE A 27 -4.93 1.41 4.27
N LEU A 28 -5.23 2.37 3.38
CA LEU A 28 -6.41 3.24 3.49
C LEU A 28 -7.72 2.46 3.34
N GLY A 29 -7.75 1.44 2.49
CA GLY A 29 -8.93 0.59 2.28
C GLY A 29 -9.32 -0.24 3.51
N ILE A 30 -8.37 -0.53 4.40
CA ILE A 30 -8.61 -1.26 5.66
C ILE A 30 -8.75 -0.30 6.84
N TRP A 31 -7.83 0.65 7.01
CA TRP A 31 -7.71 1.49 8.22
C TRP A 31 -7.92 2.98 8.00
N GLY A 32 -8.21 3.41 6.77
CA GLY A 32 -8.36 4.83 6.45
C GLY A 32 -9.57 5.46 7.15
N ASP A 33 -9.43 6.72 7.52
CA ASP A 33 -10.53 7.54 8.05
C ASP A 33 -11.59 7.72 6.96
N PRO A 34 -12.88 7.43 7.24
CA PRO A 34 -13.97 7.72 6.31
C PRO A 34 -14.04 9.17 5.85
N ALA A 35 -13.62 10.13 6.67
CA ALA A 35 -13.55 11.54 6.30
C ALA A 35 -12.55 11.83 5.17
N VAL A 36 -11.48 11.02 5.07
CA VAL A 36 -10.42 11.16 4.05
C VAL A 36 -10.70 10.25 2.85
N THR A 37 -11.20 9.03 3.09
CA THR A 37 -11.39 8.01 2.04
C THR A 37 -12.75 8.10 1.34
N GLY A 38 -13.72 8.78 1.96
CA GLY A 38 -15.12 8.81 1.50
C GLY A 38 -15.85 7.47 1.61
N LYS A 39 -15.27 6.48 2.32
CA LYS A 39 -15.80 5.12 2.48
C LYS A 39 -15.62 4.65 3.92
N ALA A 40 -16.42 3.68 4.36
CA ALA A 40 -16.21 3.06 5.67
C ALA A 40 -14.84 2.34 5.72
N ALA A 41 -14.16 2.43 6.86
CA ALA A 41 -12.98 1.61 7.15
C ALA A 41 -13.32 0.13 7.01
N GLY A 42 -12.38 -0.68 6.52
CA GLY A 42 -12.59 -2.10 6.27
C GLY A 42 -13.42 -2.42 5.03
N ASN A 43 -13.76 -1.44 4.19
CA ASN A 43 -14.47 -1.68 2.92
C ASN A 43 -13.73 -2.70 2.03
N ASP A 44 -12.40 -2.69 2.03
CA ASP A 44 -11.62 -3.63 1.21
C ASP A 44 -11.72 -5.08 1.72
N ILE A 45 -11.90 -5.26 3.04
CA ILE A 45 -12.18 -6.57 3.64
C ILE A 45 -13.55 -7.08 3.17
N LEU A 46 -14.58 -6.22 3.24
CA LEU A 46 -15.95 -6.59 2.81
C LEU A 46 -16.02 -6.93 1.31
N ARG A 47 -15.20 -6.27 0.49
CA ARG A 47 -15.06 -6.57 -0.94
C ARG A 47 -14.18 -7.79 -1.23
N ARG A 48 -13.66 -8.45 -0.18
CA ARG A 48 -12.73 -9.59 -0.26
C ARG A 48 -11.49 -9.28 -1.10
N LYS A 49 -11.01 -8.03 -1.08
CA LYS A 49 -9.78 -7.64 -1.75
C LYS A 49 -8.62 -8.36 -1.09
N LYS A 50 -7.78 -9.02 -1.89
CA LYS A 50 -6.54 -9.67 -1.41
C LYS A 50 -5.42 -8.65 -1.30
N SER A 51 -5.61 -7.68 -0.41
CA SER A 51 -4.63 -6.63 -0.15
C SER A 51 -3.39 -7.17 0.57
N LEU A 52 -2.27 -6.46 0.46
CA LEU A 52 -1.00 -6.87 1.06
C LEU A 52 -1.08 -7.17 2.58
N PRO A 53 -1.71 -6.33 3.42
CA PRO A 53 -1.77 -6.59 4.86
C PRO A 53 -2.62 -7.82 5.20
N LEU A 54 -3.67 -8.07 4.42
CA LEU A 54 -4.48 -9.27 4.58
C LEU A 54 -3.69 -10.53 4.23
N LEU A 55 -2.98 -10.52 3.10
CA LEU A 55 -2.15 -11.66 2.70
C LEU A 55 -1.07 -11.95 3.73
N TYR A 56 -0.47 -10.92 4.33
CA TYR A 56 0.45 -11.08 5.45
C TYR A 56 -0.20 -11.82 6.62
N ALA A 57 -1.36 -11.34 7.09
CA ALA A 57 -2.07 -11.95 8.21
C ALA A 57 -2.58 -13.38 7.93
N LEU A 58 -2.99 -13.67 6.68
CA LEU A 58 -3.39 -15.02 6.26
C LEU A 58 -2.25 -16.05 6.35
N ASN A 59 -0.99 -15.60 6.34
CA ASN A 59 0.21 -16.42 6.50
C ASN A 59 0.77 -16.37 7.94
N HIS A 60 0.13 -15.64 8.86
CA HIS A 60 0.54 -15.58 10.26
C HIS A 60 0.27 -16.92 10.95
N GLU A 61 1.22 -17.45 11.71
CA GLU A 61 1.13 -18.81 12.28
C GLU A 61 -0.08 -19.01 13.19
N THR A 62 -0.40 -18.02 14.03
CA THR A 62 -1.48 -18.13 15.02
C THR A 62 -2.83 -17.60 14.50
N VAL A 63 -2.80 -16.54 13.68
CA VAL A 63 -4.00 -15.82 13.23
C VAL A 63 -4.50 -16.38 11.89
N GLY A 64 -3.58 -16.83 11.03
CA GLY A 64 -3.86 -17.29 9.68
C GLY A 64 -4.94 -18.37 9.60
N PRO A 65 -4.93 -19.43 10.43
CA PRO A 65 -5.97 -20.46 10.39
C PRO A 65 -7.38 -19.92 10.66
N GLN A 66 -7.54 -19.06 11.66
CA GLN A 66 -8.84 -18.46 12.00
C GLN A 66 -9.29 -17.47 10.93
N LEU A 67 -8.37 -16.63 10.44
CA LEU A 67 -8.66 -15.69 9.37
C LEU A 67 -9.02 -16.41 8.07
N GLN A 68 -8.35 -17.51 7.73
CA GLN A 68 -8.69 -18.35 6.58
C GLN A 68 -10.09 -18.94 6.70
N ALA A 69 -10.49 -19.45 7.88
CA ALA A 69 -11.84 -19.98 8.09
C ALA A 69 -12.90 -18.90 7.84
N LEU A 70 -12.74 -17.71 8.42
CA LEU A 70 -13.61 -16.56 8.15
C LEU A 70 -13.62 -16.20 6.66
N TRP A 71 -12.46 -16.28 5.99
CA TRP A 71 -12.30 -15.97 4.58
C TRP A 71 -12.84 -17.04 3.62
N GLN A 72 -13.28 -18.20 4.10
CA GLN A 72 -14.01 -19.20 3.30
C GLN A 72 -15.53 -19.06 3.42
N GLU A 73 -16.01 -18.46 4.50
CA GLU A 73 -17.44 -18.19 4.71
C GLU A 73 -17.90 -16.92 3.97
N ASP A 74 -19.20 -16.61 4.04
CA ASP A 74 -19.71 -15.35 3.51
C ASP A 74 -19.37 -14.21 4.48
N LEU A 75 -18.38 -13.39 4.10
CA LEU A 75 -17.78 -12.39 4.97
C LEU A 75 -18.60 -11.10 4.88
N GLY A 76 -19.50 -10.92 5.84
CA GLY A 76 -20.39 -9.77 5.95
C GLY A 76 -19.90 -8.69 6.92
N ALA A 77 -20.73 -7.66 7.08
CA ALA A 77 -20.46 -6.55 7.99
C ALA A 77 -20.34 -6.99 9.47
N GLU A 78 -20.98 -8.10 9.84
CA GLU A 78 -20.94 -8.66 11.20
C GLU A 78 -19.58 -9.26 11.56
N GLN A 79 -18.86 -9.81 10.58
CA GLN A 79 -17.54 -10.41 10.78
C GLN A 79 -16.40 -9.39 10.71
N LEU A 80 -16.65 -8.19 10.17
CA LEU A 80 -15.63 -7.17 9.97
C LEU A 80 -14.89 -6.79 11.26
N PRO A 81 -15.54 -6.56 12.42
CA PRO A 81 -14.83 -6.26 13.67
C PRO A 81 -13.85 -7.36 14.08
N LEU A 82 -14.23 -8.63 13.90
CA LEU A 82 -13.37 -9.77 14.22
C LEU A 82 -12.17 -9.84 13.26
N VAL A 83 -12.37 -9.60 11.97
CA VAL A 83 -11.25 -9.55 11.00
C VAL A 83 -10.29 -8.43 11.34
N LEU A 84 -10.79 -7.24 11.69
CA LEU A 84 -9.94 -6.11 12.09
C LEU A 84 -9.17 -6.39 13.39
N GLN A 85 -9.80 -7.07 14.35
CA GLN A 85 -9.13 -7.52 15.57
C GLN A 85 -7.99 -8.50 15.23
N LEU A 86 -8.26 -9.52 14.41
CA LEU A 86 -7.26 -10.50 13.99
C LEU A 86 -6.09 -9.83 13.26
N LEU A 87 -6.34 -8.85 12.39
CA LEU A 87 -5.27 -8.06 11.78
C LEU A 87 -4.44 -7.30 12.81
N ALA A 88 -5.06 -6.76 13.86
CA ALA A 88 -4.38 -6.04 14.93
C ALA A 88 -3.57 -6.95 15.86
N GLU A 89 -3.85 -8.26 15.88
CA GLU A 89 -3.05 -9.27 16.58
C GLU A 89 -1.79 -9.67 15.79
N THR A 90 -1.60 -9.10 14.59
CA THR A 90 -0.42 -9.29 13.74
C THR A 90 0.28 -7.97 13.47
N ASP A 91 1.49 -8.03 12.90
CA ASP A 91 2.21 -6.85 12.41
C ASP A 91 1.77 -6.41 10.99
N ALA A 92 0.60 -6.85 10.49
CA ALA A 92 0.16 -6.61 9.11
C ALA A 92 0.21 -5.14 8.68
N ARG A 93 -0.24 -4.23 9.55
CA ARG A 93 -0.21 -2.79 9.26
C ARG A 93 1.23 -2.26 9.20
N GLN A 94 2.06 -2.66 10.16
CA GLN A 94 3.47 -2.26 10.19
C GLN A 94 4.21 -2.79 8.96
N PHE A 95 4.04 -4.07 8.63
CA PHE A 95 4.62 -4.70 7.46
C PHE A 95 4.24 -3.95 6.17
N ALA A 96 2.96 -3.62 5.98
CA ALA A 96 2.53 -2.85 4.82
C ALA A 96 3.15 -1.45 4.78
N GLN A 97 3.26 -0.77 5.93
CA GLN A 97 3.93 0.53 6.02
C GLN A 97 5.42 0.42 5.65
N GLU A 98 6.11 -0.62 6.13
CA GLU A 98 7.52 -0.85 5.79
C GLU A 98 7.71 -1.14 4.29
N GLN A 99 6.81 -1.89 3.66
CA GLN A 99 6.84 -2.12 2.22
C GLN A 99 6.57 -0.83 1.42
N PHE A 100 5.64 0.01 1.90
CA PHE A 100 5.41 1.34 1.34
C PHE A 100 6.69 2.19 1.42
N ASP A 101 7.30 2.29 2.60
CA ASP A 101 8.50 3.11 2.84
C ASP A 101 9.67 2.64 1.98
N HIS A 102 9.84 1.32 1.87
CA HIS A 102 10.85 0.70 1.01
C HIS A 102 10.68 1.11 -0.46
N HIS A 103 9.48 0.91 -1.02
CA HIS A 103 9.23 1.24 -2.42
C HIS A 103 9.28 2.74 -2.69
N HIS A 104 8.82 3.56 -1.75
CA HIS A 104 8.96 5.00 -1.83
C HIS A 104 10.44 5.39 -1.90
N HIS A 105 11.28 4.87 -1.00
CA HIS A 105 12.72 5.13 -1.00
C HIS A 105 13.40 4.70 -2.31
N VAL A 106 13.10 3.49 -2.80
CA VAL A 106 13.60 2.98 -4.09
C VAL A 106 13.19 3.90 -5.25
N GLY A 107 11.95 4.37 -5.25
CA GLY A 107 11.45 5.31 -6.25
C GLY A 107 12.24 6.61 -6.26
N ILE A 108 12.37 7.27 -5.11
CA ILE A 108 13.11 8.53 -4.98
C ILE A 108 14.56 8.38 -5.43
N ALA A 109 15.24 7.31 -5.02
CA ALA A 109 16.61 7.03 -5.45
C ALA A 109 16.70 6.87 -6.97
N ALA A 110 15.80 6.10 -7.59
CA ALA A 110 15.79 5.91 -9.03
C ALA A 110 15.49 7.21 -9.81
N LEU A 111 14.66 8.11 -9.28
CA LEU A 111 14.42 9.41 -9.88
C LEU A 111 15.67 10.30 -9.82
N HIS A 112 16.39 10.25 -8.69
CA HIS A 112 17.67 10.94 -8.54
C HIS A 112 18.71 10.40 -9.52
N ASP A 113 18.81 9.08 -9.72
CA ASP A 113 19.71 8.50 -10.72
C ASP A 113 19.41 8.99 -12.15
N ALA A 114 18.13 9.21 -12.48
CA ALA A 114 17.72 9.67 -13.81
C ALA A 114 18.00 11.17 -14.04
N LEU A 115 17.76 12.00 -13.02
CA LEU A 115 17.66 13.47 -13.19
C LEU A 115 18.74 14.26 -12.45
N GLY A 116 19.49 13.63 -11.53
CA GLY A 116 20.39 14.27 -10.59
C GLY A 116 19.66 15.31 -9.73
N ASP A 117 20.30 16.47 -9.52
CA ASP A 117 19.73 17.58 -8.74
C ASP A 117 18.36 18.07 -9.23
N ARG A 118 18.05 17.84 -10.52
CA ARG A 118 16.74 18.22 -11.10
C ARG A 118 15.58 17.35 -10.60
N ALA A 119 15.87 16.23 -9.93
CA ALA A 119 14.84 15.34 -9.37
C ALA A 119 13.96 16.09 -8.35
N ALA A 120 14.59 16.88 -7.48
CA ALA A 120 13.92 17.59 -6.39
C ALA A 120 12.87 18.60 -6.89
N SER A 121 13.10 19.22 -8.04
CA SER A 121 12.18 20.18 -8.67
C SER A 121 11.35 19.56 -9.79
N SER A 122 11.40 18.24 -9.97
CA SER A 122 10.74 17.59 -11.11
C SER A 122 9.22 17.50 -10.89
N ALA A 123 8.46 17.68 -11.98
CA ALA A 123 7.02 17.45 -11.97
C ALA A 123 6.67 15.99 -11.62
N LEU A 124 7.58 15.04 -11.91
CA LEU A 124 7.42 13.63 -11.55
C LEU A 124 7.43 13.42 -10.03
N LEU A 125 8.35 14.06 -9.31
CA LEU A 125 8.38 14.01 -7.85
C LEU A 125 7.13 14.66 -7.24
N ALA A 126 6.72 15.82 -7.77
CA ALA A 126 5.51 16.50 -7.31
C ALA A 126 4.25 15.64 -7.52
N LEU A 127 4.12 14.99 -8.68
CA LEU A 127 3.03 14.06 -8.97
C LEU A 127 3.07 12.82 -8.08
N ALA A 128 4.25 12.23 -7.88
CA ALA A 128 4.44 11.10 -6.97
C ALA A 128 3.97 11.44 -5.55
N ASN A 129 4.41 12.57 -5.00
CA ASN A 129 4.05 12.98 -3.65
C ASN A 129 2.55 13.25 -3.50
N SER A 130 1.91 13.88 -4.49
CA SER A 130 0.47 14.16 -4.44
C SER A 130 -0.39 12.90 -4.53
N LEU A 131 0.10 11.87 -5.22
CA LEU A 131 -0.59 10.57 -5.30
C LEU A 131 -0.47 9.77 -4.00
N LEU A 132 0.69 9.83 -3.32
CA LEU A 132 0.94 9.06 -2.09
C LEU A 132 0.34 9.72 -0.84
N HIS A 133 0.46 11.05 -0.72
CA HIS A 133 -0.01 11.80 0.44
C HIS A 133 -1.35 12.45 0.13
N ARG A 134 -2.38 11.64 -0.13
CA ARG A 134 -3.76 12.12 -0.24
C ARG A 134 -4.22 12.70 1.11
N GLU A 135 -3.74 13.88 1.45
CA GLU A 135 -4.38 14.78 2.39
C GLU A 135 -5.62 15.33 1.69
N SER A 136 -6.77 15.10 2.30
CA SER A 136 -8.01 15.79 1.93
C SER A 136 -7.96 17.22 2.46
#